data_AF-A0A965FTJ2-F1
#
_entry.id   AF-A0A965FTJ2-F1
#
_cell.length_a   1.000
_cell.length_b   1.000
_cell.length_c   1.000
_cell.angle_alpha   90.00
_cell.angle_beta   90.00
_cell.angle_gamma   90.00
#
_symmetry.space_group_name_H-M   'P 1'
#
loop_
_entity.id
_entity.type
_entity.pdbx_description
1 polymer ?
#
loop_
_entity_poly.entity_id
_entity_poly.type
_entity_poly.pdbx_seq_one_letter_code
_entity_poly.pdbx_strand_id
1 'polypeptide(L)' 'LGVVLFEMLAGQTPFERPPCADHVLIERIVREPALYPSQLNPDVPREFNNITARALAKKRAERYQSAAEFAAALRSIKLG' A
#
# COMPACT_ATOMS: atom_id res chain seq x y z
N LEU A 1 4.02 7.13 3.84
CA LEU A 1 4.79 6.65 2.68
C LEU A 1 4.09 5.50 1.94
N GLY A 2 3.80 4.37 2.59
CA GLY A 2 3.09 3.25 1.92
C GLY A 2 1.74 3.62 1.31
N VAL A 3 0.90 4.36 2.05
CA VAL A 3 -0.41 4.86 1.56
C VAL A 3 -0.24 5.80 0.36
N VAL A 4 0.70 6.74 0.44
CA VAL A 4 0.97 7.70 -0.64
C VAL A 4 1.45 6.99 -1.91
N LEU A 5 2.35 6.01 -1.78
CA LEU A 5 2.76 5.18 -2.93
C LEU A 5 1.56 4.46 -3.55
N PHE A 6 0.73 3.84 -2.71
CA PHE A 6 -0.46 3.14 -3.17
C PHE A 6 -1.38 4.08 -3.97
N GLU A 7 -1.66 5.26 -3.42
CA GLU A 7 -2.53 6.26 -4.06
C GLU A 7 -1.95 6.77 -5.38
N MET A 8 -0.64 7.01 -5.47
CA MET A 8 0.00 7.39 -6.74
C MET A 8 -0.11 6.30 -7.82
N LEU A 9 -0.15 5.02 -7.43
CA LEU A 9 -0.26 3.89 -8.35
C LEU A 9 -1.72 3.60 -8.75
N ALA A 10 -2.61 3.59 -7.76
CA ALA A 10 -4.00 3.16 -7.90
C ALA A 10 -4.99 4.31 -8.16
N GLY A 11 -4.57 5.57 -7.99
CA GLY A 11 -5.44 6.76 -8.10
C GLY A 11 -6.35 6.99 -6.90
N GLN A 12 -6.33 6.10 -5.90
CA GLN A 12 -7.14 6.17 -4.69
C GLN A 12 -6.45 5.48 -3.50
N THR A 13 -6.92 5.74 -2.28
CA THR A 13 -6.33 5.18 -1.06
C THR A 13 -6.60 3.68 -0.91
N PRO A 14 -5.73 2.90 -0.22
CA PRO A 14 -5.90 1.46 -0.05
C PRO A 14 -7.07 1.08 0.87
N PHE A 15 -7.59 2.04 1.63
CA PHE A 15 -8.77 1.91 2.47
C PHE A 15 -9.74 3.01 2.07
N GLU A 16 -10.95 2.64 1.66
CA GLU A 16 -12.02 3.60 1.40
C GLU A 16 -12.47 4.23 2.71
N ARG A 17 -12.79 5.53 2.67
CA ARG A 17 -13.40 6.24 3.78
C ARG A 17 -14.93 6.11 3.67
N PRO A 18 -15.60 5.28 4.49
CA PRO A 18 -17.05 5.25 4.49
C PRO A 18 -17.60 6.63 4.94
N PRO A 19 -18.68 7.12 4.32
CA PRO A 19 -19.13 8.50 4.48
C PRO A 19 -19.63 8.90 5.88
N CYS A 20 -19.75 7.96 6.84
CA CYS A 20 -20.39 8.25 8.13
C CYS A 20 -19.67 7.74 9.39
N ALA A 21 -18.40 7.27 9.31
CA ALA A 21 -17.75 6.71 10.49
C ALA A 21 -16.22 6.65 10.42
N ASP A 22 -15.53 7.59 11.08
CA ASP A 22 -14.07 7.52 11.25
C ASP A 22 -13.64 6.27 12.06
N HIS A 23 -14.50 5.75 12.95
CA HIS A 23 -14.24 4.52 13.71
C HIS A 23 -14.15 3.29 12.80
N VAL A 24 -14.97 3.22 11.75
CA VAL A 24 -14.92 2.14 10.76
C VAL A 24 -13.63 2.22 9.96
N LEU A 25 -13.17 3.42 9.59
CA LEU A 25 -11.89 3.59 8.89
C LEU A 25 -10.71 3.09 9.72
N ILE A 26 -10.65 3.44 11.02
CA ILE A 26 -9.60 2.95 11.92
C ILE A 26 -9.65 1.42 12.02
N GLU A 27 -10.85 0.83 12.16
CA GLU A 27 -10.99 -0.61 12.23
C GLU A 27 -10.46 -1.30 10.95
N ARG A 28 -10.78 -0.78 9.76
CA ARG A 28 -10.26 -1.29 8.49
C ARG A 28 -8.75 -1.17 8.38
N ILE A 29 -8.20 -0.02 8.78
CA ILE A 29 -6.75 0.19 8.83
C ILE A 29 -6.08 -0.81 9.78
N VAL A 30 -6.74 -1.25 10.85
CA VAL A 30 -6.19 -2.22 11.80
C VAL A 30 -6.38 -3.66 11.32
N ARG A 31 -7.52 -3.99 10.71
CA ARG A 31 -7.96 -5.39 10.51
C ARG A 31 -7.94 -5.86 9.06
N GLU A 32 -8.30 -5.01 8.10
CA GLU A 32 -8.47 -5.42 6.71
C GLU A 32 -7.14 -5.40 5.95
N PRO A 33 -6.80 -6.43 5.16
CA PRO A 33 -5.65 -6.35 4.27
C PRO A 33 -5.86 -5.20 3.27
N ALA A 34 -4.78 -4.46 2.97
CA ALA A 34 -4.83 -3.47 1.89
C ALA A 34 -5.04 -4.19 0.56
N LEU A 35 -5.82 -3.58 -0.34
CA LEU A 35 -5.89 -4.03 -1.73
C LEU A 35 -4.51 -3.99 -2.39
N TYR A 36 -4.36 -4.68 -3.51
CA TYR A 36 -3.20 -4.50 -4.38
C TYR A 36 -3.45 -3.37 -5.39
N PRO A 37 -2.44 -2.53 -5.69
CA PRO A 37 -2.58 -1.46 -6.66
C PRO A 37 -3.05 -1.96 -8.03
N SER A 38 -2.50 -3.10 -8.48
CA SER A 38 -2.87 -3.71 -9.77
C SER A 38 -4.30 -4.27 -9.83
N GLN A 39 -4.99 -4.43 -8.69
CA GLN A 39 -6.42 -4.75 -8.68
C GLN A 39 -7.29 -3.53 -9.00
N LEU A 40 -6.78 -2.33 -8.74
CA LEU A 40 -7.48 -1.07 -8.97
C LEU A 40 -7.05 -0.40 -10.27
N ASN A 41 -5.78 -0.53 -10.62
CA ASN A 41 -5.20 0.00 -11.85
C ASN A 41 -4.42 -1.12 -12.58
N PRO A 42 -5.01 -1.74 -13.62
CA PRO A 42 -4.37 -2.83 -14.38
C PRO A 42 -3.05 -2.45 -15.05
N ASP A 43 -2.79 -1.16 -15.27
CA ASP A 43 -1.53 -0.67 -15.86
C ASP A 43 -0.37 -0.71 -14.86
N VAL A 44 -0.65 -0.92 -13.56
CA VAL A 44 0.38 -1.05 -12.54
C VAL A 44 0.99 -2.45 -12.57
N PRO A 45 2.31 -2.58 -12.79
CA PRO A 45 3.00 -3.87 -12.74
C PRO A 45 2.82 -4.57 -11.39
N ARG A 46 2.64 -5.89 -11.41
CA ARG A 46 2.36 -6.70 -10.20
C ARG A 46 3.50 -6.68 -9.20
N GLU A 47 4.70 -6.33 -9.63
CA GLU A 47 5.90 -6.14 -8.81
C GLU A 47 5.67 -5.10 -7.70
N PHE A 48 4.85 -4.08 -7.96
CA PHE A 48 4.50 -3.07 -6.96
C PHE A 48 3.63 -3.62 -5.83
N ASN A 49 2.84 -4.68 -6.08
CA ASN A 49 1.92 -5.25 -5.09
C ASN A 49 2.63 -5.66 -3.80
N ASN A 50 3.77 -6.35 -3.92
CA ASN A 50 4.53 -6.85 -2.78
C ASN A 50 5.14 -5.70 -1.98
N ILE A 51 5.61 -4.66 -2.68
CA ILE A 51 6.17 -3.47 -2.04
C ILE A 51 5.09 -2.71 -1.27
N THR A 52 3.91 -2.49 -1.88
CA THR A 52 2.81 -1.81 -1.21
C THR A 52 2.25 -2.64 -0.06
N ALA A 53 2.13 -3.95 -0.20
CA ALA A 53 1.66 -4.84 0.87
C ALA A 53 2.59 -4.81 2.09
N ARG A 54 3.91 -4.88 1.85
CA ARG A 54 4.90 -4.78 2.93
C ARG A 54 4.89 -3.39 3.58
N ALA A 55 4.80 -2.32 2.79
CA ALA A 55 4.75 -0.96 3.31
C ALA A 55 3.47 -0.68 4.13
N LEU A 56 2.37 -1.36 3.81
CA LEU A 56 1.06 -1.26 4.47
C LEU A 56 0.81 -2.35 5.52
N ALA A 57 1.81 -3.18 5.84
CA ALA A 57 1.67 -4.26 6.80
C ALA A 57 1.17 -3.75 8.17
N LYS A 58 0.30 -4.52 8.84
CA LYS A 58 -0.31 -4.09 10.10
C LYS A 58 0.73 -4.00 11.21
N LYS A 59 1.61 -5.00 11.31
CA LYS A 59 2.70 -4.99 12.28
C LYS A 59 3.85 -4.13 11.75
N ARG A 60 4.34 -3.21 12.58
CA ARG A 60 5.50 -2.37 12.26
C ARG A 60 6.74 -3.18 11.91
N ALA A 61 6.95 -4.31 12.58
CA ALA A 61 8.09 -5.21 12.32
C ALA A 61 8.07 -5.85 10.92
N GLU A 62 6.88 -5.97 10.31
CA GLU A 62 6.72 -6.52 8.96
C GLU A 62 6.94 -5.46 7.87
N ARG A 63 6.96 -4.16 8.24
CA ARG A 63 7.23 -3.06 7.31
C ARG A 63 8.72 -2.91 7.01
N TYR A 64 9.01 -2.06 6.03
CA TYR A 64 10.35 -1.50 5.85
C TYR A 64 10.75 -0.70 7.09
N GLN A 65 11.94 -1.00 7.62
CA GLN A 65 12.44 -0.41 8.87
C GLN A 65 13.05 0.98 8.64
N SER A 66 13.35 1.34 7.38
CA SER A 66 13.81 2.66 7.01
C SER A 66 13.28 3.11 5.66
N ALA A 67 13.28 4.43 5.42
CA ALA A 67 12.98 4.99 4.11
C ALA A 67 14.00 4.53 3.04
N ALA A 68 15.26 4.32 3.43
CA ALA A 68 16.30 3.81 2.53
C ALA A 68 16.00 2.37 2.06
N GLU A 69 15.57 1.49 2.98
CA GLU A 69 15.16 0.13 2.64
C GLU A 69 13.96 0.12 1.69
N PHE A 70 12.98 1.00 1.94
CA PHE A 70 11.81 1.15 1.08
C PHE A 70 12.19 1.66 -0.33
N ALA A 71 13.06 2.67 -0.40
CA ALA A 71 13.56 3.19 -1.67
C ALA A 71 14.38 2.17 -2.46
N ALA A 72 15.19 1.34 -1.78
CA ALA A 72 15.95 0.26 -2.41
C ALA A 72 15.01 -0.78 -3.03
N ALA A 73 13.95 -1.16 -2.32
CA ALA A 73 12.95 -2.07 -2.87
C ALA A 73 12.28 -1.50 -4.13
N LEU A 74 11.90 -0.22 -4.12
CA LEU A 74 11.33 0.44 -5.30
C LEU A 74 12.27 0.43 -6.50
N ARG A 75 13.56 0.72 -6.28
CA ARG A 75 14.58 0.71 -7.36
C ARG A 75 14.88 -0.69 -7.90
N SER A 76 14.59 -1.75 -7.14
CA SER A 76 14.77 -3.13 -7.58
C SER A 76 13.68 -3.62 -8.54
N ILE A 77 12.57 -2.89 -8.68
CA ILE A 77 11.55 -3.22 -9.67
C ILE A 77 12.14 -3.01 -11.06
N LYS A 78 12.05 -4.04 -11.88
CA LYS A 78 12.30 -3.95 -13.31
C LYS A 78 10.97 -3.68 -13.99
N LEU A 79 10.84 -2.51 -14.61
CA LEU A 79 9.76 -2.24 -15.55
C LEU A 79 10.14 -2.98 -16.84
N GLY A 80 9.45 -4.09 -17.09
CA GLY A 80 9.61 -4.91 -18.29
C GLY A 80 8.90 -4.32 -19.50
#